data_AF-A0A849QNK2-F1
#
_entry.id   AF-A0A849QNK2-F1
#
_cell.length_a   1.000
_cell.length_b   1.000
_cell.length_c   1.000
_cell.angle_alpha   90.00
_cell.angle_beta   90.00
_cell.angle_gamma   90.00
#
_symmetry.space_group_name_H-M   'P 1'
#
loop_
_entity.id
_entity.type
_entity.pdbx_description
1 polymer ?
#
loop_
_entity_poly.entity_id
_entity_poly.type
_entity_poly.pdbx_seq_one_letter_code
_entity_poly.pdbx_strand_id
1 'polypeptide(L)'
;DDSNVIFSDTVPILVMKGKRIIKAFEANHSITVIDFKSKVTQKNVKLTVESLNAPSQEAKPIKNELVYEYNNIYINLENEYIEKAVVRFKVRRDWILKNNINIMQLEQYIHDDWTVLPTEVIGQDARYLFFEVYAPSFSLPFAIVGI
;
A
#
# COMPACT_ATOMS: atom_id res chain seq x y z
N ASP A 1 -20.29 14.34 7.18
CA ASP A 1 -19.17 13.76 7.95
C ASP A 1 -18.29 13.17 6.88
N ASP A 2 -17.45 14.03 6.33
CA ASP A 2 -16.88 13.88 4.98
C ASP A 2 -15.48 13.31 5.09
N SER A 3 -15.33 12.24 5.89
CA SER A 3 -14.05 11.58 6.03
C SER A 3 -13.69 10.87 4.73
N ASN A 4 -12.57 11.26 4.13
CA ASN A 4 -12.03 10.59 2.95
C ASN A 4 -11.66 9.12 3.23
N VAL A 5 -11.39 8.78 4.49
CA VAL A 5 -11.03 7.43 4.94
C VAL A 5 -12.28 6.55 5.01
N ILE A 6 -12.25 5.42 4.30
CA ILE A 6 -13.31 4.39 4.30
C ILE A 6 -13.05 3.39 5.41
N PHE A 7 -11.82 2.90 5.49
CA PHE A 7 -11.36 1.93 6.47
C PHE A 7 -9.97 2.33 6.95
N SER A 8 -9.72 2.18 8.24
CA SER A 8 -8.40 2.40 8.85
C SER A 8 -8.15 1.27 9.84
N ASP A 9 -6.98 0.64 9.73
CA ASP A 9 -6.49 -0.31 10.72
C ASP A 9 -5.13 0.18 11.22
N THR A 10 -4.98 0.25 12.56
CA THR A 10 -3.73 0.66 13.21
C THR A 10 -3.30 -0.42 14.18
N VAL A 11 -2.12 -0.97 13.92
CA VAL A 11 -1.61 -2.14 14.61
C VAL A 11 -0.27 -1.83 15.29
N PRO A 12 -0.12 -2.17 16.59
CA PRO A 12 1.16 -2.09 17.25
C PRO A 12 2.08 -3.19 16.72
N ILE A 13 3.33 -2.84 16.42
CA ILE A 13 4.36 -3.79 15.98
C ILE A 13 5.62 -3.66 16.84
N LEU A 14 6.18 -4.80 17.22
CA LEU A 14 7.49 -4.85 17.86
C LEU A 14 8.57 -4.88 16.77
N VAL A 15 9.31 -3.79 16.64
CA VAL A 15 10.41 -3.70 15.67
C VAL A 15 11.71 -4.06 16.37
N MET A 16 12.35 -5.13 15.90
CA MET A 16 13.66 -5.55 16.40
C MET A 16 14.70 -5.46 15.27
N LYS A 17 15.87 -4.92 15.59
CA LYS A 17 16.98 -4.77 14.65
C LYS A 17 17.28 -6.08 13.93
N GLY A 18 17.34 -6.01 12.61
CA GLY A 18 17.71 -7.14 11.77
C GLY A 18 16.62 -8.20 11.59
N LYS A 19 15.49 -8.11 12.28
CA LYS A 19 14.37 -9.05 12.16
C LYS A 19 13.41 -8.58 11.08
N ARG A 20 12.94 -9.54 10.26
CA ARG A 20 11.86 -9.33 9.31
C ARG A 20 10.54 -9.23 10.08
N ILE A 21 9.72 -8.27 9.70
CA ILE A 21 8.40 -8.00 10.25
C ILE A 21 7.42 -8.19 9.11
N ILE A 22 6.44 -9.07 9.30
CA ILE A 22 5.38 -9.31 8.32
C ILE A 22 4.07 -9.06 9.05
N LYS A 23 3.29 -8.10 8.55
CA LYS A 23 1.98 -7.78 9.10
C LYS A 23 0.92 -7.92 8.02
N ALA A 24 -0.02 -8.82 8.25
CA ALA A 24 -1.22 -8.97 7.43
C ALA A 24 -2.35 -8.09 7.96
N PHE A 25 -3.19 -7.63 7.03
CA PHE A 25 -4.36 -6.78 7.28
C PHE A 25 -5.65 -7.51 6.92
N GLU A 26 -6.75 -7.05 7.53
CA GLU A 26 -8.08 -7.64 7.35
C GLU A 26 -8.59 -7.55 5.91
N ALA A 27 -9.56 -8.41 5.59
CA ALA A 27 -10.03 -8.61 4.23
C ALA A 27 -10.63 -7.37 3.55
N ASN A 28 -10.99 -6.33 4.31
CA ASN A 28 -11.59 -5.10 3.81
C ASN A 28 -10.57 -4.18 3.10
N HIS A 29 -9.27 -4.34 3.37
CA HIS A 29 -8.23 -3.56 2.71
C HIS A 29 -7.79 -4.23 1.40
N SER A 30 -7.49 -3.41 0.39
CA SER A 30 -6.80 -3.89 -0.81
C SER A 30 -5.31 -4.12 -0.54
N ILE A 31 -4.70 -3.34 0.37
CA ILE A 31 -3.40 -3.64 0.96
C ILE A 31 -3.55 -4.81 1.94
N THR A 32 -2.87 -5.92 1.65
CA THR A 32 -3.04 -7.17 2.40
C THR A 32 -1.87 -7.47 3.33
N VAL A 33 -0.65 -7.10 2.94
CA VAL A 33 0.55 -7.36 3.73
C VAL A 33 1.51 -6.19 3.61
N ILE A 34 2.09 -5.80 4.74
CA ILE A 34 3.28 -4.97 4.83
C ILE A 34 4.40 -5.84 5.41
N ASP A 35 5.51 -5.89 4.70
CA ASP A 35 6.65 -6.74 5.02
C ASP A 35 7.92 -5.90 4.95
N PHE A 36 8.65 -5.79 6.05
CA PHE A 36 9.87 -5.01 6.06
C PHE A 36 10.91 -5.51 7.05
N LYS A 37 12.14 -5.03 6.89
CA LYS A 37 13.23 -5.24 7.83
C LYS A 37 13.76 -3.90 8.33
N SER A 38 14.05 -3.82 9.63
CA SER A 38 14.56 -2.59 10.26
C SER A 38 16.03 -2.67 10.66
N LYS A 39 16.74 -1.54 10.56
CA LYS A 39 18.12 -1.32 11.02
C LYS A 39 18.22 -1.11 12.53
N VAL A 40 17.10 -0.84 13.21
CA VAL A 40 17.06 -0.48 14.63
C VAL A 40 16.03 -1.32 15.39
N THR A 41 16.15 -1.33 16.71
CA THR A 41 15.11 -1.85 17.61
C THR A 41 14.33 -0.66 18.14
N GLN A 42 13.02 -0.63 17.92
CA GLN A 42 12.15 0.44 18.40
C GLN A 42 10.88 -0.16 19.02
N LYS A 43 10.55 0.33 20.23
CA LYS A 43 9.32 -0.04 20.93
C LYS A 43 8.20 0.91 20.51
N ASN A 44 6.95 0.47 20.70
CA ASN A 44 5.75 1.29 20.47
C ASN A 44 5.61 1.80 19.03
N VAL A 45 6.11 1.02 18.06
CA VAL A 45 5.87 1.31 16.65
C VAL A 45 4.42 0.95 16.33
N LYS A 46 3.75 1.82 15.59
CA LYS A 46 2.40 1.67 15.07
C LYS A 46 2.50 1.74 13.56
N LEU A 47 1.83 0.81 12.90
CA LEU A 47 1.64 0.77 11.47
C LEU A 47 0.15 0.97 11.21
N THR A 48 -0.17 1.90 10.34
CA THR A 48 -1.54 2.23 9.94
C THR A 48 -1.70 2.02 8.46
N VAL A 49 -2.79 1.38 8.05
CA VAL A 49 -3.20 1.25 6.65
C VAL A 49 -4.60 1.82 6.52
N GLU A 50 -4.80 2.69 5.55
CA GLU A 50 -6.08 3.32 5.27
C GLU A 50 -6.47 3.09 3.83
N SER A 51 -7.75 2.80 3.59
CA SER A 51 -8.37 2.79 2.27
C SER A 51 -9.22 4.07 2.12
N LEU A 52 -9.07 4.77 1.01
CA LEU A 52 -9.61 6.13 0.81
C LEU A 52 -10.55 6.20 -0.40
N ASN A 53 -11.57 7.06 -0.33
CA ASN A 53 -12.50 7.33 -1.43
C ASN A 53 -11.89 8.26 -2.51
N ALA A 54 -10.93 9.08 -2.12
CA ALA A 54 -10.26 10.08 -2.94
C ALA A 54 -8.77 10.15 -2.51
N PRO A 55 -7.90 10.85 -3.27
CA PRO A 55 -6.50 11.03 -2.87
C PRO A 55 -6.38 11.60 -1.45
N SER A 56 -5.30 11.25 -0.76
CA SER A 56 -4.97 11.93 0.51
C SER A 56 -4.83 13.44 0.31
N GLN A 57 -5.01 14.24 1.35
CA GLN A 57 -4.93 15.71 1.24
C GLN A 57 -3.57 16.19 0.71
N GLU A 58 -2.53 15.41 0.96
CA GLU A 58 -1.16 15.67 0.52
C GLU A 58 -0.90 15.28 -0.95
N ALA A 59 -1.84 14.59 -1.61
CA ALA A 59 -1.67 14.07 -2.97
C ALA A 59 -2.64 14.70 -3.97
N LYS A 60 -2.14 14.88 -5.20
CA LYS A 60 -2.98 15.26 -6.34
C LYS A 60 -3.76 14.05 -6.87
N PRO A 61 -4.94 14.25 -7.47
CA PRO A 61 -5.62 13.17 -8.18
C PRO A 61 -4.81 12.62 -9.35
N ILE A 62 -4.86 11.30 -9.55
CA ILE A 62 -4.38 10.65 -10.76
C ILE A 62 -5.32 11.01 -11.92
N LYS A 63 -4.75 11.38 -13.07
CA LYS A 63 -5.51 11.95 -14.20
C LYS A 63 -5.72 10.99 -15.37
N ASN A 64 -4.74 10.13 -15.66
CA ASN A 64 -4.68 9.42 -16.94
C ASN A 64 -4.89 7.90 -16.82
N GLU A 65 -5.22 7.41 -15.62
CA GLU A 65 -5.30 5.99 -15.31
C GLU A 65 -6.56 5.69 -14.51
N LEU A 66 -6.98 4.42 -14.53
CA LEU A 66 -8.12 3.98 -13.75
C LEU A 66 -7.67 3.61 -12.34
N VAL A 67 -8.07 4.43 -11.37
CA VAL A 67 -7.77 4.16 -9.96
C VAL A 67 -8.74 3.11 -9.41
N TYR A 68 -8.17 2.03 -8.89
CA TYR A 68 -8.91 1.02 -8.15
C TYR A 68 -9.16 1.48 -6.72
N GLU A 69 -8.12 1.94 -6.01
CA GLU A 69 -8.22 2.42 -4.63
C GLU A 69 -7.03 3.31 -4.27
N TYR A 70 -7.30 4.42 -3.58
CA TYR A 70 -6.27 5.23 -2.91
C TYR A 70 -6.04 4.69 -1.50
N ASN A 71 -4.79 4.69 -1.06
CA ASN A 71 -4.39 4.16 0.23
C ASN A 71 -3.40 5.07 0.95
N ASN A 72 -3.42 5.04 2.28
CA ASN A 72 -2.31 5.53 3.08
C ASN A 72 -1.64 4.38 3.82
N ILE A 73 -0.31 4.40 3.89
CA ILE A 73 0.47 3.50 4.74
C ILE A 73 1.38 4.36 5.60
N TYR A 74 1.08 4.45 6.89
CA TYR A 74 1.85 5.25 7.85
C TYR A 74 2.55 4.37 8.86
N ILE A 75 3.81 4.69 9.14
CA ILE A 75 4.55 4.08 10.24
C ILE A 75 5.25 5.19 11.03
N ASN A 76 5.22 5.12 12.37
CA ASN A 76 5.99 6.03 13.23
C ASN A 76 7.45 5.54 13.40
N LEU A 77 8.08 5.20 12.28
CA LEU A 77 9.47 4.78 12.17
C LEU A 77 10.10 5.55 11.02
N GLU A 78 11.29 6.13 11.22
CA GLU A 78 11.97 6.88 10.17
C GLU A 78 12.32 5.95 9.00
N ASN A 79 12.07 6.42 7.77
CA ASN A 79 12.30 5.64 6.55
C ASN A 79 13.76 5.19 6.41
N GLU A 80 14.74 5.95 6.92
CA GLU A 80 16.15 5.57 6.89
C GLU A 80 16.45 4.27 7.67
N TYR A 81 15.59 3.91 8.64
CA TYR A 81 15.71 2.67 9.38
C TYR A 81 15.07 1.47 8.68
N ILE A 82 14.40 1.65 7.55
CA ILE A 82 13.76 0.59 6.78
C ILE A 82 14.72 0.16 5.67
N GLU A 83 15.11 -1.13 5.62
CA GLU A 83 16.11 -1.62 4.63
C GLU A 83 15.46 -2.11 3.34
N LYS A 84 14.33 -2.81 3.47
CA LYS A 84 13.57 -3.41 2.38
C LYS A 84 12.12 -3.41 2.83
N ALA A 85 11.27 -2.70 2.12
CA ALA A 85 9.84 -2.69 2.34
C ALA A 85 9.15 -3.30 1.13
N VAL A 86 8.23 -4.20 1.41
CA VAL A 86 7.39 -4.89 0.44
C VAL A 86 5.94 -4.65 0.84
N VAL A 87 5.15 -4.24 -0.14
CA VAL A 87 3.71 -4.09 -0.03
C VAL A 87 3.08 -5.17 -0.89
N ARG A 88 2.13 -5.92 -0.34
CA ARG A 88 1.28 -6.81 -1.13
C ARG A 88 -0.13 -6.29 -1.13
N PHE A 89 -0.74 -6.33 -2.30
CA PHE A 89 -2.11 -5.90 -2.48
C PHE A 89 -2.89 -6.86 -3.36
N LYS A 90 -4.21 -6.73 -3.34
CA LYS A 90 -5.12 -7.53 -4.14
C LYS A 90 -6.10 -6.64 -4.89
N VAL A 91 -6.51 -7.10 -6.06
CA VAL A 91 -7.48 -6.40 -6.91
C VAL A 91 -8.55 -7.40 -7.32
N ARG A 92 -9.82 -6.98 -7.29
CA ARG A 92 -10.92 -7.86 -7.71
C ARG A 92 -10.81 -8.16 -9.21
N ARG A 93 -10.94 -9.43 -9.56
CA ARG A 93 -10.84 -9.90 -10.96
C ARG A 93 -11.93 -9.33 -11.84
N ASP A 94 -13.14 -9.18 -11.33
CA ASP A 94 -14.26 -8.62 -12.08
C ASP A 94 -14.05 -7.13 -12.39
N TRP A 95 -13.39 -6.37 -11.51
CA TRP A 95 -13.01 -4.99 -11.79
C TRP A 95 -11.97 -4.91 -12.91
N ILE A 96 -10.94 -5.76 -12.87
CA ILE A 96 -9.93 -5.86 -13.94
C ILE A 96 -10.59 -6.15 -15.28
N LEU A 97 -11.44 -7.20 -15.32
CA LEU A 97 -12.13 -7.62 -16.55
C LEU A 97 -13.11 -6.56 -17.07
N LYS A 98 -13.91 -5.95 -16.17
CA LYS A 98 -14.89 -4.93 -16.54
C LYS A 98 -14.24 -3.69 -17.16
N ASN A 99 -13.05 -3.33 -16.69
CA ASN A 99 -12.35 -2.14 -17.14
C ASN A 99 -11.30 -2.44 -18.23
N ASN A 100 -11.21 -3.69 -18.71
CA ASN A 100 -10.23 -4.14 -19.70
C ASN A 100 -8.77 -3.82 -19.32
N ILE A 101 -8.45 -3.95 -18.04
CA ILE A 101 -7.11 -3.64 -17.51
C ILE A 101 -6.13 -4.72 -17.92
N ASN A 102 -5.00 -4.31 -18.50
CA ASN A 102 -3.92 -5.20 -18.89
C ASN A 102 -2.80 -5.22 -17.83
N ILE A 103 -2.54 -4.07 -17.21
CA ILE A 103 -1.45 -3.91 -16.25
C ILE A 103 -2.00 -3.29 -14.97
N MET A 104 -1.71 -3.93 -13.82
CA MET A 104 -1.93 -3.33 -12.50
C MET A 104 -0.60 -2.81 -11.94
N GLN A 105 -0.64 -1.67 -11.29
CA GLN A 105 0.51 -1.07 -10.63
C GLN A 105 0.12 -0.48 -9.29
N LEU A 106 1.10 -0.39 -8.38
CA LEU A 106 1.01 0.49 -7.22
C LEU A 106 1.85 1.73 -7.52
N GLU A 107 1.27 2.91 -7.31
CA GLU A 107 1.97 4.17 -7.37
C GLU A 107 2.14 4.75 -5.97
N GLN A 108 3.23 5.47 -5.77
CA GLN A 108 3.50 6.20 -4.54
C GLN A 108 3.68 7.69 -4.87
N TYR A 109 3.05 8.56 -4.07
CA TYR A 109 3.17 10.00 -4.26
C TYR A 109 4.47 10.53 -3.64
N ILE A 110 5.44 10.90 -4.49
CA ILE A 110 6.79 11.31 -4.10
C ILE A 110 7.13 12.63 -4.82
N HIS A 111 7.63 13.62 -4.08
CA HIS A 111 8.04 14.93 -4.64
C HIS A 111 6.99 15.58 -5.56
N ASP A 112 5.74 15.63 -5.09
CA ASP A 112 4.60 16.23 -5.78
C ASP A 112 4.12 15.52 -7.07
N ASP A 113 4.53 14.27 -7.27
CA ASP A 113 4.11 13.44 -8.40
C ASP A 113 3.90 11.97 -8.05
N TRP A 114 3.14 11.25 -8.87
CA TRP A 114 2.93 9.82 -8.72
C TRP A 114 4.07 9.04 -9.39
N THR A 115 4.76 8.23 -8.59
CA THR A 115 5.85 7.37 -9.04
C THR A 115 5.39 5.93 -9.09
N VAL A 116 5.44 5.33 -10.28
CA VAL A 116 5.16 3.90 -10.48
C VAL A 116 6.17 3.05 -9.71
N LEU A 117 5.66 2.11 -8.93
CA LEU A 117 6.46 1.10 -8.27
C LEU A 117 6.39 -0.22 -9.06
N PRO A 118 7.53 -0.86 -9.39
CA PRO A 118 7.56 -2.12 -10.12
C PRO A 118 6.71 -3.20 -9.44
N THR A 119 5.63 -3.61 -10.09
CA THR A 119 4.61 -4.48 -9.53
C THR A 119 4.65 -5.85 -10.18
N GLU A 120 4.71 -6.91 -9.36
CA GLU A 120 4.72 -8.31 -9.81
C GLU A 120 3.44 -9.02 -9.41
N VAL A 121 2.91 -9.87 -10.30
CA VAL A 121 1.81 -10.78 -9.98
C VAL A 121 2.37 -11.97 -9.21
N ILE A 122 1.88 -12.21 -7.99
CA ILE A 122 2.35 -13.30 -7.12
C ILE A 122 1.36 -14.45 -6.99
N GLY A 123 0.14 -14.30 -7.49
CA GLY A 123 -0.86 -15.36 -7.46
C GLY A 123 -2.27 -14.86 -7.74
N GLN A 124 -3.22 -15.79 -7.75
CA GLN A 124 -4.63 -15.49 -7.96
C GLN A 124 -5.52 -16.49 -7.23
N ASP A 125 -6.74 -16.08 -6.93
CA ASP A 125 -7.83 -16.97 -6.53
C ASP A 125 -9.07 -16.72 -7.40
N ALA A 126 -10.23 -17.27 -7.01
CA ALA A 126 -11.48 -17.11 -7.74
C ALA A 126 -12.00 -15.66 -7.79
N ARG A 127 -11.60 -14.80 -6.85
CA ARG A 127 -12.10 -13.44 -6.67
C ARG A 127 -11.04 -12.36 -6.92
N TYR A 128 -9.77 -12.65 -6.66
CA TYR A 128 -8.70 -11.66 -6.65
C TYR A 128 -7.49 -12.08 -7.47
N LEU A 129 -6.77 -11.08 -7.97
CA LEU A 129 -5.39 -11.18 -8.42
C LEU A 129 -4.51 -10.53 -7.33
N PHE A 130 -3.40 -11.15 -6.97
CA PHE A 130 -2.51 -10.72 -5.90
C PHE A 130 -1.19 -10.23 -6.47
N PHE A 131 -0.70 -9.15 -5.88
CA PHE A 131 0.47 -8.43 -6.36
C PHE A 131 1.46 -8.18 -5.21
N GLU A 132 2.72 -8.05 -5.57
CA GLU A 132 3.81 -7.65 -4.68
C GLU A 132 4.62 -6.52 -5.32
N VAL A 133 5.07 -5.58 -4.49
CA VAL A 133 5.87 -4.45 -4.94
C VAL A 133 6.86 -4.04 -3.86
N TYR A 134 8.06 -3.65 -4.29
CA TYR A 134 9.05 -3.03 -3.42
C TYR A 134 8.73 -1.55 -3.24
N ALA A 135 8.49 -1.14 -1.99
CA ALA A 135 8.26 0.26 -1.64
C ALA A 135 9.56 0.89 -1.09
N PRO A 136 10.01 2.03 -1.62
CA PRO A 136 11.23 2.69 -1.14
C PRO A 136 11.05 3.33 0.24
N SER A 137 9.82 3.67 0.61
CA SER A 137 9.49 4.34 1.86
C SER A 137 8.02 4.09 2.26
N PHE A 138 7.71 4.32 3.53
CA PHE A 138 6.34 4.44 4.04
C PHE A 138 6.05 5.91 4.41
N SER A 139 4.80 6.18 4.80
CA SER A 139 4.28 7.49 5.19
C SER A 139 4.12 8.49 4.04
N LEU A 140 3.83 7.96 2.84
CA LEU A 140 3.36 8.73 1.69
C LEU A 140 2.06 8.11 1.15
N PRO A 141 1.20 8.88 0.46
CA PRO A 141 0.02 8.35 -0.20
C PRO A 141 0.36 7.33 -1.29
N PHE A 142 -0.52 6.34 -1.46
CA PHE A 142 -0.42 5.29 -2.47
C PHE A 142 -1.70 5.22 -3.31
N ALA A 143 -1.59 4.71 -4.53
CA ALA A 143 -2.72 4.42 -5.39
C ALA A 143 -2.53 3.10 -6.11
N ILE A 144 -3.57 2.26 -6.12
CA ILE A 144 -3.62 1.06 -6.95
C ILE A 144 -4.30 1.46 -8.26
N VAL A 145 -3.61 1.28 -9.38
CA VAL A 145 -4.03 1.77 -10.70
C VAL A 145 -4.00 0.67 -11.75
N GLY A 146 -4.89 0.79 -12.73
CA GLY A 146 -5.00 -0.08 -13.88
C GLY A 146 -4.83 0.68 -15.20
N ILE A 147 -4.09 0.07 -16.13
CA ILE A 147 -3.79 0.54 -17.50
C ILE A 147 -4.27 -0.47 -18.54
#